data_AF-A0A9X2YKJ7-F1
#
_entry.id   AF-A0A9X2YKJ7-F1
#
_cell.length_a   1.000
_cell.length_b   1.000
_cell.length_c   1.000
_cell.angle_alpha   90.00
_cell.angle_beta   90.00
_cell.angle_gamma   90.00
#
_symmetry.space_group_name_H-M   'P 1'
#
loop_
_entity.id
_entity.type
_entity.pdbx_description
1 polymer ?
#
loop_
_entity_poly.entity_id
_entity_poly.type
_entity_poly.pdbx_seq_one_letter_code
_entity_poly.pdbx_strand_id
1 'polypeptide(L)' 'IESLNARYRRAIKARGHFPSEQAALKCLYLVTRSLDPTGAGRARWTMRWKPALNAFAITFADRFPAAETY' A
#
# COMPACT_ATOMS: atom_id res chain seq x y z
N ILE A 1 -2.61 6.99 4.51
CA ILE A 1 -3.48 6.29 5.50
C ILE A 1 -4.92 6.76 5.37
N GLU A 2 -5.22 8.05 5.53
CA GLU A 2 -6.62 8.53 5.44
C GLU A 2 -7.34 8.22 4.11
N SER A 3 -6.65 8.32 2.98
CA SER A 3 -7.22 7.97 1.66
C SER A 3 -7.67 6.49 1.59
N LEU A 4 -6.95 5.60 2.28
CA LEU A 4 -7.27 4.18 2.40
C LEU A 4 -8.52 3.99 3.27
N ASN A 5 -8.52 4.60 4.46
CA ASN A 5 -9.62 4.56 5.42
C ASN A 5 -10.92 5.08 4.80
N ALA A 6 -10.87 6.20 4.08
CA ALA A 6 -12.03 6.77 3.40
C ALA A 6 -12.62 5.81 2.35
N ARG A 7 -11.77 5.10 1.59
CA ARG A 7 -12.22 4.11 0.59
C ARG A 7 -12.83 2.88 1.25
N TYR A 8 -12.24 2.38 2.35
CA TYR A 8 -12.84 1.28 3.10
C TYR A 8 -14.19 1.65 3.70
N ARG A 9 -14.31 2.81 4.35
CA ARG A 9 -15.60 3.28 4.89
C ARG A 9 -16.66 3.40 3.80
N ARG A 10 -16.29 3.92 2.61
CA ARG A 10 -17.20 4.00 1.46
C ARG A 10 -17.66 2.61 1.01
N ALA A 11 -16.75 1.66 0.87
CA ALA A 11 -17.07 0.30 0.44
C ALA A 11 -17.96 -0.44 1.44
N ILE A 12 -17.68 -0.30 2.74
CA ILE A 12 -18.49 -0.87 3.82
C ILE A 12 -19.89 -0.24 3.81
N LYS A 13 -19.99 1.09 3.74
CA LYS A 13 -21.28 1.80 3.71
C LYS A 13 -22.14 1.38 2.51
N ALA A 14 -21.53 1.15 1.34
CA ALA A 14 -22.23 0.69 0.15
C ALA A 14 -22.70 -0.78 0.25
N ARG A 15 -22.01 -1.63 1.02
CA ARG A 15 -22.35 -3.05 1.18
C ARG A 15 -23.38 -3.30 2.30
N GLY A 16 -23.34 -2.53 3.38
CA GLY A 16 -24.23 -2.74 4.54
C GLY A 16 -23.80 -3.94 5.40
N HIS A 17 -24.74 -4.79 5.79
CA HIS A 17 -24.48 -5.98 6.61
C HIS A 17 -23.70 -7.05 5.82
N PHE A 18 -22.76 -7.72 6.49
CA PHE A 18 -22.01 -8.83 5.91
C PHE A 18 -22.48 -10.17 6.51
N PRO A 19 -22.69 -11.21 5.68
CA PRO A 19 -23.16 -12.51 6.15
C PRO A 19 -22.10 -13.30 6.92
N SER A 20 -20.82 -12.91 6.83
CA SER A 20 -19.72 -13.49 7.61
C SER A 20 -18.52 -12.55 7.65
N GLU A 21 -17.59 -12.83 8.56
CA GLU A 21 -16.30 -12.14 8.63
C GLU A 21 -15.48 -12.31 7.34
N GLN A 22 -15.49 -13.51 6.75
CA GLN A 22 -14.77 -13.79 5.50
C GLN A 22 -15.31 -12.95 4.34
N ALA A 23 -16.63 -12.69 4.29
CA ALA A 23 -17.22 -11.81 3.29
C ALA A 23 -16.77 -10.35 3.48
N ALA A 24 -16.68 -9.88 4.73
CA ALA A 24 -16.16 -8.55 5.04
C ALA A 24 -14.66 -8.42 4.67
N LEU A 25 -13.84 -9.41 5.04
CA LEU A 25 -12.42 -9.46 4.68
C LEU A 25 -12.21 -9.48 3.17
N LYS A 26 -13.00 -10.28 2.43
CA LYS A 26 -12.95 -10.30 0.97
C LYS A 26 -13.28 -8.93 0.37
N CYS A 27 -14.25 -8.21 0.94
CA CYS A 27 -14.57 -6.85 0.50
C CYS A 27 -13.39 -5.90 0.68
N LEU A 28 -12.76 -5.88 1.85
CA LEU A 28 -11.59 -5.03 2.13
C LEU A 28 -10.39 -5.40 1.24
N TYR A 29 -10.17 -6.70 1.01
CA TYR A 29 -9.14 -7.19 0.08
C TYR A 29 -9.35 -6.63 -1.33
N LEU A 30 -10.57 -6.73 -1.87
CA LEU A 30 -10.88 -6.22 -3.21
C LEU A 30 -10.74 -4.70 -3.31
N VAL A 31 -11.13 -3.95 -2.27
CA VAL A 31 -10.90 -2.49 -2.22
C VAL A 31 -9.40 -2.18 -2.27
N THR A 32 -8.60 -2.89 -1.48
CA THR A 32 -7.14 -2.72 -1.46
C THR A 32 -6.51 -3.02 -2.82
N ARG A 33 -6.93 -4.10 -3.47
CA ARG A 33 -6.43 -4.47 -4.80
C ARG A 33 -6.84 -3.46 -5.88
N SER A 34 -8.00 -2.82 -5.74
CA SER A 34 -8.47 -1.77 -6.66
C SER A 34 -7.71 -0.44 -6.55
N LEU A 35 -6.81 -0.28 -5.57
CA LEU A 35 -6.04 0.97 -5.39
C LEU A 35 -5.00 1.18 -6.49
N ASP A 36 -4.40 0.10 -6.96
CA ASP A 36 -3.38 0.10 -8.00
C ASP A 36 -3.58 -1.12 -8.92
N PRO A 37 -4.67 -1.14 -9.70
CA PRO A 37 -5.07 -2.32 -10.46
C PRO A 37 -4.04 -2.70 -11.54
N THR A 38 -3.21 -1.74 -11.98
CA THR A 38 -2.16 -1.93 -12.98
C THR A 38 -0.76 -2.04 -12.37
N GLY A 39 -0.59 -1.84 -11.06
CA GLY A 39 0.73 -1.81 -10.40
C GLY A 39 1.60 -0.60 -10.76
N ALA A 40 1.13 0.29 -11.63
CA ALA A 40 1.88 1.41 -12.16
C ALA A 40 1.94 2.61 -11.20
N GLY A 41 1.12 2.63 -10.15
CA GLY A 41 1.17 3.65 -9.11
C GLY A 41 2.53 3.70 -8.42
N ARG A 42 3.20 2.56 -8.26
CA ARG A 42 4.53 2.46 -7.64
C ARG A 42 5.61 3.25 -8.39
N ALA A 43 5.63 3.15 -9.72
CA ALA A 43 6.62 3.84 -10.55
C ALA A 43 6.47 5.37 -10.45
N ARG A 44 5.23 5.86 -10.35
CA ARG A 44 4.98 7.30 -10.19
C ARG A 44 5.48 7.85 -8.85
N TRP A 45 5.42 7.05 -7.79
CA TRP A 45 5.68 7.53 -6.42
C TRP A 45 7.15 7.40 -5.99
N THR A 46 7.91 6.54 -6.69
CA THR A 46 9.33 6.25 -6.37
C THR A 46 10.32 7.23 -7.00
N MET A 47 9.93 8.02 -8.00
CA MET A 47 10.86 8.94 -8.70
C MET A 47 11.56 9.97 -7.80
N ARG A 48 10.97 10.31 -6.63
CA ARG A 48 11.53 11.31 -5.70
C ARG A 48 12.22 10.70 -4.47
N TRP A 49 12.40 9.39 -4.43
CA TRP A 49 12.90 8.69 -3.23
C TRP A 49 14.42 8.67 -3.08
N LYS A 50 15.19 9.01 -4.12
CA LYS A 50 16.66 8.90 -4.09
C LYS A 50 17.33 9.62 -2.89
N PRO A 51 16.95 10.86 -2.53
CA PRO A 51 17.54 11.50 -1.34
C PRO A 51 17.21 10.79 -0.03
N ALA A 52 15.98 10.30 0.14
CA ALA A 52 15.57 9.57 1.34
C ALA A 52 16.28 8.21 1.44
N LEU A 53 16.43 7.50 0.32
CA LEU A 53 17.16 6.23 0.27
C LEU A 53 18.63 6.42 0.65
N ASN A 54 19.29 7.50 0.21
CA ASN A 54 20.66 7.80 0.62
C ASN A 54 20.77 8.03 2.14
N ALA A 55 19.82 8.75 2.74
CA ALA A 55 19.79 8.96 4.19
C ALA A 55 19.59 7.64 4.97
N PHE A 56 18.73 6.75 4.46
CA PHE A 56 18.55 5.42 5.05
C PHE A 56 19.78 4.53 4.90
N ALA A 57 20.46 4.57 3.76
CA ALA A 57 21.69 3.82 3.55
C ALA A 57 22.79 4.20 4.54
N ILE A 58 22.87 5.47 4.94
CA ILE A 58 23.81 5.93 5.97
C ILE A 58 23.34 5.54 7.37
N THR A 59 22.06 5.80 7.69
CA THR A 59 21.52 5.63 9.05
C THR A 59 21.39 4.16 9.46
N PHE A 60 21.15 3.28 8.49
CA PHE A 60 20.88 1.87 8.70
C PHE A 60 21.83 0.99 7.88
N ALA A 61 23.11 1.38 7.79
CA ALA A 61 24.09 0.75 6.91
C ALA A 61 24.22 -0.78 7.07
N ASP A 62 23.98 -1.30 8.27
CA ASP A 62 24.02 -2.73 8.61
C ASP A 62 22.78 -3.52 8.14
N ARG A 63 21.67 -2.83 7.87
CA ARG A 63 20.38 -3.42 7.48
C ARG A 63 19.91 -2.98 6.09
N PHE A 64 20.57 -2.01 5.49
CA PHE A 64 20.22 -1.50 4.17
C PHE A 64 20.76 -2.45 3.09
N PRO A 65 19.94 -2.85 2.11
CA PRO A 65 20.38 -3.78 1.07
C PRO A 65 21.57 -3.22 0.30
N ALA A 66 22.57 -4.06 0.07
CA ALA A 66 23.70 -3.72 -0.78
C ALA A 66 23.20 -3.49 -2.22
N ALA A 67 23.92 -2.67 -2.99
CA ALA A 67 23.60 -2.43 -4.40
C ALA A 67 23.60 -3.73 -5.23
N GLU A 68 24.29 -4.77 -4.73
CA GLU A 68 24.41 -6.10 -5.34
C GLU A 68 23.16 -6.97 -5.16
N THR A 69 22.26 -6.60 -4.24
CA THR A 69 21.05 -7.36 -3.90
C THR A 69 19.79 -6.86 -4.63
N TYR A 70 19.93 -5.88 -5.55
CA TYR A 70 18.83 -5.22 -6.26
C TYR A 70 18.65 -5.70 -7.71
#